data_AF-A0AAU2GT42-F1
#
_entry.id   AF-A0AAU2GT42-F1
#
_cell.length_a   1.000
_cell.length_b   1.000
_cell.length_c   1.000
_cell.angle_alpha   90.00
_cell.angle_beta   90.00
_cell.angle_gamma   90.00
#
_symmetry.space_group_name_H-M   'P 1'
#
loop_
_entity.id
_entity.type
_entity.pdbx_description
1 polymer ?
#
loop_
_entity_poly.entity_id
_entity_poly.type
_entity_poly.pdbx_seq_one_letter_code
_entity_poly.pdbx_strand_id
1 'polypeptide(L)'
;MTALATQIGDFAALLAPAPGNPERLNTWIARSRAADLPFLHSFATGLERDRSAVDAALTLPWHNGRTEGVNHKIKLLKRQTYGRAGFPLLRQRILLN
;
A
#
# COMPACT_ATOMS: atom_id res chain seq x y z
N MET A 1 8.52 7.31 24.66
CA MET A 1 7.76 6.89 23.47
C MET A 1 8.76 6.46 22.41
N THR A 2 8.59 5.26 21.82
CA THR A 2 9.65 4.53 21.11
C THR A 2 9.99 5.16 19.75
N ALA A 3 11.28 5.15 19.36
CA ALA A 3 11.77 5.67 18.08
C ALA A 3 11.01 5.11 16.86
N LEU A 4 10.51 3.88 16.96
CA LEU A 4 9.64 3.25 15.97
C LEU A 4 8.33 4.03 15.76
N ALA A 5 7.63 4.41 16.83
CA ALA A 5 6.36 5.12 16.72
C ALA A 5 6.53 6.47 15.99
N THR A 6 7.65 7.15 16.23
CA THR A 6 8.01 8.37 15.50
C THR A 6 8.23 8.10 14.02
N GLN A 7 8.99 7.06 13.65
CA GLN A 7 9.22 6.71 12.25
C GLN A 7 7.91 6.36 11.52
N ILE A 8 7.01 5.62 12.18
CA ILE A 8 5.68 5.30 11.62
C ILE A 8 4.84 6.57 11.43
N GLY A 9 4.80 7.45 12.44
CA GLY A 9 4.05 8.71 12.36
C GLY A 9 4.56 9.63 11.25
N ASP A 10 5.89 9.77 11.15
CA ASP A 10 6.53 10.56 10.10
C ASP A 10 6.24 10.01 8.70
N PHE A 11 6.24 8.68 8.54
CA PHE A 11 5.87 8.04 7.28
C PHE A 11 4.38 8.25 6.97
N ALA A 12 3.50 8.08 7.96
CA ALA A 12 2.07 8.26 7.78
C ALA A 12 1.73 9.68 7.31
N ALA A 13 2.47 10.69 7.75
CA ALA A 13 2.33 12.06 7.28
C ALA A 13 2.70 12.26 5.79
N LEU A 14 3.40 11.31 5.17
CA LEU A 14 3.65 11.32 3.71
C LEU A 14 2.45 10.79 2.92
N LEU A 15 1.57 10.01 3.54
CA LEU A 15 0.43 9.38 2.86
C LEU A 15 -0.65 10.40 2.45
N ALA A 16 -0.58 11.63 2.95
CA ALA A 16 -1.31 12.77 2.40
C ALA A 16 -0.52 13.35 1.21
N PRO A 17 -1.00 13.21 -0.04
CA PRO A 17 -0.21 13.59 -1.21
C PRO A 17 0.13 15.08 -1.25
N ALA A 18 1.40 15.39 -1.52
CA ALA A 18 1.90 16.75 -1.63
C ALA A 18 3.15 16.81 -2.53
N PRO A 19 3.37 17.89 -3.30
CA PRO A 19 4.51 18.00 -4.21
C PRO A 19 5.89 17.82 -3.55
N GLY A 20 6.02 18.17 -2.26
CA GLY A 20 7.28 18.04 -1.51
C GLY A 20 7.53 16.68 -0.88
N ASN A 21 6.61 15.72 -1.00
CA ASN A 21 6.75 14.41 -0.36
C ASN A 21 7.92 13.55 -0.87
N PRO A 22 8.35 13.60 -2.15
CA PRO A 22 9.52 12.84 -2.60
C PRO A 22 10.80 13.18 -1.83
N GLU A 23 11.03 14.45 -1.50
CA GLU A 23 12.21 14.86 -0.72
C GLU A 23 12.06 14.53 0.76
N ARG A 24 10.85 14.66 1.31
CA ARG A 24 10.56 14.21 2.68
C ARG A 24 10.75 12.69 2.81
N LEU A 25 10.41 11.93 1.77
CA LEU A 25 10.65 10.49 1.70
C LEU A 25 12.14 10.15 1.69
N ASN A 26 12.97 10.88 0.91
CA ASN A 26 14.43 10.73 0.93
C ASN A 26 14.98 10.87 2.35
N THR A 27 14.55 11.93 3.04
CA THR A 27 14.94 12.22 4.43
C THR A 27 14.47 11.11 5.38
N TRP A 28 13.25 10.61 5.21
CA TRP A 28 12.70 9.52 6.01
C TRP A 28 13.46 8.21 5.82
N ILE A 29 13.81 7.87 4.57
CA ILE A 29 14.60 6.67 4.23
C ILE A 29 15.99 6.75 4.86
N ALA A 30 16.68 7.88 4.73
CA ALA A 30 18.01 8.06 5.31
C ALA A 30 17.99 7.91 6.84
N ARG A 31 17.01 8.52 7.51
CA ARG A 31 16.81 8.38 8.97
C ARG A 31 16.46 6.94 9.36
N SER A 32 15.62 6.25 8.58
CA SER A 32 15.23 4.87 8.84
C SER A 32 16.41 3.90 8.71
N ARG A 33 17.32 4.14 7.77
CA ARG A 33 18.57 3.35 7.60
C ARG A 33 19.57 3.59 8.72
N ALA A 34 19.66 4.83 9.21
CA ALA A 34 20.54 5.17 10.33
C ALA A 34 20.03 4.65 11.69
N ALA A 35 18.72 4.37 11.79
CA ALA A 35 18.14 3.79 13.00
C ALA A 35 18.45 2.28 13.10
N ASP A 36 18.67 1.81 14.33
CA ASP A 36 18.81 0.38 14.67
C ASP A 36 17.44 -0.33 14.68
N LEU A 37 16.75 -0.27 13.53
CA LEU A 37 15.43 -0.86 13.29
C LEU A 37 15.47 -1.68 11.98
N PRO A 38 16.04 -2.89 11.99
CA PRO A 38 16.31 -3.67 10.78
C PRO A 38 15.08 -3.91 9.88
N PHE A 39 13.89 -4.02 10.48
CA PHE A 39 12.65 -4.20 9.72
C PHE A 39 12.32 -2.97 8.83
N LEU A 40 12.69 -1.75 9.24
CA LEU A 40 12.52 -0.55 8.42
C LEU A 40 13.50 -0.51 7.25
N HIS A 41 14.67 -1.16 7.35
CA HIS A 41 15.64 -1.20 6.26
C HIS A 41 15.10 -1.98 5.06
N SER A 42 14.46 -3.13 5.31
CA SER A 42 13.82 -3.92 4.25
C SER A 42 12.68 -3.16 3.58
N PHE A 43 11.89 -2.42 4.36
CA PHE A 43 10.80 -1.59 3.85
C PHE A 43 11.34 -0.42 3.00
N ALA A 44 12.36 0.30 3.49
CA ALA A 44 13.02 1.37 2.75
C ALA A 44 13.61 0.87 1.42
N THR A 45 14.19 -0.33 1.41
CA THR A 45 14.70 -0.97 0.18
C THR A 45 13.57 -1.22 -0.83
N GLY A 46 12.41 -1.69 -0.36
CA GLY A 46 11.23 -1.87 -1.21
C GLY A 46 10.74 -0.54 -1.81
N LEU A 47 10.69 0.52 -1.01
CA LEU A 47 10.29 1.85 -1.46
C LEU A 47 11.22 2.41 -2.54
N GLU A 48 12.53 2.21 -2.40
CA GLU A 48 13.50 2.63 -3.41
C GLU A 48 13.41 1.80 -4.70
N ARG A 49 13.17 0.48 -4.58
CA ARG A 49 13.03 -0.38 -5.76
C ARG A 49 11.85 0.06 -6.63
N ASP A 50 10.74 0.44 -6.01
CA ASP A 50 9.51 0.84 -6.69
C ASP A 50 9.33 2.38 -6.70
N ARG A 51 10.44 3.13 -6.69
CA ARG A 51 10.48 4.58 -6.41
C ARG A 51 9.54 5.41 -7.27
N SER A 52 9.47 5.16 -8.57
CA SER A 52 8.60 5.92 -9.49
C SER A 52 7.11 5.80 -9.10
N ALA A 53 6.68 4.60 -8.71
CA ALA A 53 5.31 4.35 -8.25
C ALA A 53 5.06 4.98 -6.88
N VAL A 54 6.05 4.94 -5.98
CA VAL A 54 5.97 5.57 -4.66
C VAL A 54 5.87 7.09 -4.79
N ASP A 55 6.71 7.74 -5.58
CA ASP A 55 6.65 9.19 -5.78
C ASP A 55 5.31 9.60 -6.39
N ALA A 56 4.80 8.84 -7.36
CA ALA A 56 3.48 9.08 -7.92
C ALA A 56 2.38 8.95 -6.85
N ALA A 57 2.43 7.92 -5.99
CA ALA A 57 1.46 7.73 -4.91
C ALA A 57 1.50 8.84 -3.85
N LEU A 58 2.69 9.44 -3.61
CA LEU A 58 2.87 10.50 -2.62
C LEU A 58 2.66 11.91 -3.18
N THR A 59 2.48 12.08 -4.49
CA THR A 59 2.33 13.39 -5.14
C THR A 59 0.98 13.57 -5.85
N LEU A 60 0.42 12.50 -6.41
CA LEU A 60 -0.82 12.54 -7.17
C LEU A 60 -2.03 12.33 -6.25
N PRO A 61 -3.21 12.87 -6.62
CA PRO A 61 -4.45 12.67 -5.86
C PRO A 61 -5.09 11.28 -6.09
N TRP A 62 -4.45 10.42 -6.90
CA TRP A 62 -4.99 9.13 -7.28
C TRP A 62 -4.72 8.08 -6.21
N HIS A 63 -5.71 7.22 -5.97
CA HIS A 63 -5.61 6.14 -4.99
C HIS A 63 -6.26 4.87 -5.54
N ASN A 64 -5.71 3.72 -5.16
CA ASN A 64 -6.20 2.41 -5.61
C ASN A 64 -7.46 1.92 -4.87
N GLY A 65 -8.12 2.77 -4.07
CA GLY A 65 -9.24 2.37 -3.21
C GLY A 65 -10.39 1.69 -3.95
N ARG A 66 -10.77 2.20 -5.12
CA ARG A 66 -11.81 1.58 -5.96
C ARG A 66 -11.39 0.19 -6.46
N THR A 67 -10.17 0.06 -6.96
CA THR A 67 -9.61 -1.20 -7.45
C THR A 67 -9.52 -2.23 -6.33
N GLU A 68 -9.04 -1.83 -5.16
CA GLU A 68 -8.97 -2.71 -3.98
C GLU A 68 -10.35 -3.12 -3.48
N GLY A 69 -11.34 -2.22 -3.52
CA GLY A 69 -12.74 -2.56 -3.19
C GLY A 69 -13.30 -3.64 -4.12
N VAL A 70 -13.06 -3.54 -5.43
CA VAL A 70 -13.46 -4.56 -6.41
C VAL A 70 -12.72 -5.88 -6.17
N ASN A 71 -11.39 -5.83 -5.95
CA ASN A 71 -10.59 -7.00 -5.62
C ASN A 71 -11.11 -7.70 -4.36
N HIS A 72 -11.48 -6.93 -3.33
CA HIS A 72 -12.06 -7.46 -2.10
C HIS A 72 -13.41 -8.13 -2.36
N LYS A 73 -14.33 -7.47 -3.08
CA LYS A 73 -15.63 -8.05 -3.47
C LYS A 73 -15.46 -9.38 -4.20
N ILE A 74 -14.56 -9.45 -5.18
CA ILE A 74 -14.29 -10.67 -5.94
C ILE A 74 -13.73 -11.78 -5.03
N LYS A 75 -12.74 -11.46 -4.20
CA LYS A 75 -12.15 -12.42 -3.25
C LYS A 75 -13.20 -12.94 -2.27
N LEU A 76 -14.10 -12.09 -1.78
CA LEU A 76 -15.19 -12.46 -0.89
C LEU A 76 -16.18 -13.42 -1.58
N LEU A 77 -16.65 -13.07 -2.78
CA LEU A 77 -17.56 -13.91 -3.56
C LEU A 77 -16.96 -15.30 -3.83
N LYS A 78 -15.68 -15.35 -4.22
CA LYS A 78 -14.95 -16.61 -4.42
C LYS A 78 -14.89 -17.45 -3.14
N ARG A 79 -14.64 -16.82 -1.98
CA ARG A 79 -14.59 -17.52 -0.67
C ARG A 79 -15.95 -18.08 -0.27
N GLN A 80 -17.03 -17.34 -0.49
CA GLN A 80 -18.39 -17.79 -0.17
C GLN A 80 -18.82 -19.03 -0.98
N THR A 81 -18.27 -19.21 -2.18
CA THR A 81 -18.61 -20.31 -3.07
C THR A 81 -17.53 -21.38 -3.17
N TYR A 82 -16.53 -21.34 -2.30
CA TYR A 82 -15.44 -22.32 -2.29
C TYR A 82 -15.99 -23.75 -2.13
N GLY A 83 -15.59 -24.66 -3.02
CA GLY A 83 -16.09 -26.04 -3.06
C GLY A 83 -17.55 -26.21 -3.49
N ARG A 84 -18.28 -25.11 -3.77
CA ARG A 84 -19.72 -25.11 -4.11
C ARG A 84 -20.02 -24.56 -5.51
N ALA A 85 -19.10 -23.80 -6.10
CA ALA A 85 -19.25 -23.22 -7.44
C ALA A 85 -18.02 -23.43 -8.32
N GLY A 86 -18.25 -23.83 -9.57
CA GLY A 86 -17.25 -23.74 -10.63
C GLY A 86 -17.16 -22.33 -11.23
N PHE A 87 -16.23 -22.14 -12.17
CA PHE A 87 -16.00 -20.85 -12.84
C PHE A 87 -17.27 -20.20 -13.45
N PRO A 88 -18.19 -20.93 -14.11
CA PRO A 88 -19.40 -20.33 -14.69
C PRO A 88 -20.28 -19.60 -13.66
N LEU A 89 -20.52 -20.23 -12.50
CA LEU A 89 -21.34 -19.66 -11.43
C LEU A 89 -20.60 -18.50 -10.71
N LEU A 90 -19.27 -18.60 -10.56
CA LEU A 90 -18.47 -17.48 -10.04
C LEU A 90 -18.53 -16.26 -10.97
N ARG A 91 -18.42 -16.47 -12.30
CA ARG A 91 -18.55 -15.40 -13.29
C ARG A 91 -19.91 -14.72 -13.23
N GLN A 92 -20.99 -15.50 -13.15
CA GLN A 92 -22.34 -14.94 -12.99
C GLN A 92 -22.46 -14.11 -11.71
N ARG A 93 -21.96 -14.60 -10.57
CA ARG A 93 -21.98 -13.85 -9.30
C ARG A 93 -21.13 -12.58 -9.33
N ILE A 94 -20.12 -12.47 -10.18
CA ILE A 94 -19.30 -11.26 -10.32
C ILE A 94 -19.98 -10.24 -11.24
N LEU A 95 -20.57 -10.69 -12.35
CA LEU A 95 -21.12 -9.81 -13.38
C LEU A 95 -22.57 -9.39 -13.12
N LEU A 96 -23.33 -10.17 -12.35
CA LEU A 96 -24.77 -9.97 -12.13
C LEU A 96 -25.13 -9.50 -10.70
N ASN A 97 -24.13 -9.33 -9.81
CA ASN A 97 -24.31 -8.73 -8.47
C ASN A 97 -23.96 -7.24 -8.44
#